data_AF-A0A2S1T1H3-F1
#
_entry.id   AF-A0A2S1T1H3-F1
#
_cell.length_a   1.000
_cell.length_b   1.000
_cell.length_c   1.000
_cell.angle_alpha   90.00
_cell.angle_beta   90.00
_cell.angle_gamma   90.00
#
_symmetry.space_group_name_H-M   'P 1'
#
loop_
_entity.id
_entity.type
_entity.pdbx_description
1 polymer ?
#
loop_
_entity_poly.entity_id
_entity_poly.type
_entity_poly.pdbx_seq_one_letter_code
_entity_poly.pdbx_strand_id
1 'polypeptide(L)' 'MDAQQVSTAFAAVRQRLARTPCRACRSRETDALIAFGRVLVSCENCGDAANLGPLHSVLAAGSAGAGRRGR' A
#
# COMPACT_ATOMS: atom_id res chain seq x y z
N MET A 1 4.50 -5.00 -18.63
CA MET A 1 3.85 -5.68 -17.49
C MET A 1 2.54 -6.25 -18.00
N ASP A 2 2.25 -7.50 -17.69
CA ASP A 2 0.99 -8.15 -18.06
C ASP A 2 -0.18 -7.57 -17.23
N ALA A 3 -1.34 -7.35 -17.83
CA ALA A 3 -2.51 -6.78 -17.14
C ALA A 3 -2.92 -7.62 -15.91
N GLN A 4 -2.74 -8.94 -15.98
CA GLN A 4 -3.01 -9.85 -14.88
C GLN A 4 -2.04 -9.63 -13.71
N GLN A 5 -0.76 -9.47 -14.01
CA GLN A 5 0.27 -9.18 -12.99
C GLN A 5 0.01 -7.85 -12.28
N VAL A 6 -0.43 -6.82 -13.02
CA VAL A 6 -0.77 -5.51 -12.44
C VAL A 6 -1.99 -5.63 -11.51
N SER A 7 -3.01 -6.39 -11.92
CA SER A 7 -4.21 -6.63 -11.10
C SER A 7 -3.89 -7.40 -9.81
N THR A 8 -3.11 -8.48 -9.89
CA THR A 8 -2.68 -9.24 -8.71
C THR A 8 -1.82 -8.40 -7.77
N ALA A 9 -0.87 -7.64 -8.31
CA ALA A 9 -0.06 -6.70 -7.54
C ALA A 9 -0.94 -5.65 -6.82
N PHE A 10 -1.95 -5.12 -7.50
CA PHE A 10 -2.86 -4.14 -6.92
C PHE A 10 -3.69 -4.73 -5.78
N ALA A 11 -4.22 -5.94 -5.93
CA ALA A 11 -4.94 -6.64 -4.88
C ALA A 11 -4.04 -6.88 -3.65
N ALA A 12 -2.79 -7.28 -3.86
CA ALA A 12 -1.83 -7.50 -2.78
C ALA A 12 -1.48 -6.20 -2.04
N VAL A 13 -1.25 -5.10 -2.77
CA VAL A 13 -0.99 -3.77 -2.20
C VAL A 13 -2.19 -3.28 -1.39
N ARG A 14 -3.42 -3.39 -1.94
CA ARG A 14 -4.64 -3.02 -1.22
C ARG A 14 -4.83 -3.86 0.03
N GLN A 15 -4.73 -5.18 -0.02
CA GLN A 15 -4.90 -6.02 1.17
C GLN A 15 -3.89 -5.70 2.28
N ARG A 16 -2.66 -5.36 1.91
CA ARG A 16 -1.59 -5.13 2.87
C ARG A 16 -1.62 -3.74 3.48
N LEU A 17 -2.00 -2.75 2.68
CA LEU A 17 -1.99 -1.34 3.08
C LEU A 17 -3.35 -0.84 3.52
N ALA A 18 -4.44 -1.52 3.17
CA ALA A 18 -5.74 -1.29 3.77
C ALA A 18 -5.62 -1.43 5.28
N ARG A 19 -6.23 -0.50 6.01
CA ARG A 19 -6.19 -0.44 7.47
C ARG A 19 -4.81 -0.19 8.10
N THR A 20 -3.84 0.26 7.31
CA THR A 20 -2.60 0.80 7.87
C THR A 20 -2.95 2.03 8.70
N PRO A 21 -2.55 2.12 9.97
CA PRO A 21 -2.93 3.26 10.79
C PRO A 21 -2.37 4.55 10.19
N CYS A 22 -3.27 5.50 9.92
CA CYS A 22 -2.90 6.84 9.46
C CYS A 22 -1.94 7.49 10.46
N ARG A 23 -0.88 8.14 9.99
CA ARG A 23 0.08 8.81 10.87
C ARG A 23 -0.49 10.06 11.51
N ALA A 24 -1.36 10.79 10.81
CA ALA A 24 -1.98 12.02 11.30
C ALA A 24 -3.04 11.74 12.37
N CYS A 25 -4.00 10.86 12.09
CA CYS A 25 -5.17 10.67 12.96
C CYS A 25 -5.25 9.29 13.63
N ARG A 26 -4.32 8.38 13.37
CA ARG A 26 -4.32 6.98 13.85
C ARG A 26 -5.54 6.14 13.45
N SER A 27 -6.49 6.67 12.67
CA SER A 27 -7.60 5.88 12.12
C SER A 27 -7.06 4.79 11.19
N ARG A 28 -7.81 3.69 11.12
CA ARG A 28 -7.58 2.57 10.19
C ARG A 28 -8.50 2.66 8.97
N GLU A 29 -9.22 3.76 8.82
CA GLU A 29 -9.98 4.08 7.61
C GLU A 29 -9.01 4.62 6.57
N THR A 30 -8.18 3.73 6.05
CA THR A 30 -7.21 4.04 5.00
C THR A 30 -7.36 3.08 3.84
N ASP A 31 -7.33 3.63 2.63
CA ASP A 31 -7.35 2.88 1.38
C ASP A 31 -6.07 3.13 0.57
N ALA A 32 -5.68 2.13 -0.21
CA ALA A 32 -4.50 2.20 -1.06
C ALA A 32 -4.89 2.32 -2.53
N LEU A 33 -4.34 3.34 -3.18
CA LEU A 33 -4.63 3.73 -4.55
C LEU A 33 -3.35 3.63 -5.38
N ILE A 34 -3.47 3.25 -6.65
CA ILE A 34 -2.37 3.31 -7.60
C ILE A 34 -2.70 4.37 -8.64
N ALA A 35 -1.85 5.40 -8.73
CA ALA A 35 -1.94 6.43 -9.74
C ALA A 35 -0.57 6.63 -10.39
N PHE A 36 -0.53 6.70 -11.72
CA PHE A 36 0.70 6.94 -12.49
C PHE A 36 1.87 5.99 -12.11
N GLY A 37 1.56 4.71 -11.82
CA GLY A 37 2.55 3.71 -11.41
C GLY A 37 3.11 3.87 -9.99
N ARG A 38 2.52 4.74 -9.18
CA ARG A 38 2.89 4.99 -7.78
C ARG A 38 1.78 4.52 -6.84
N VAL A 39 2.17 4.09 -5.65
CA VAL A 39 1.25 3.67 -4.59
C VAL A 39 1.06 4.83 -3.63
N LEU A 40 -0.21 5.19 -3.40
CA LEU A 40 -0.66 6.19 -2.46
C LEU A 40 -1.52 5.50 -1.41
N VAL A 41 -1.40 5.88 -0.15
CA VAL A 41 -2.32 5.47 0.92
C VAL A 41 -3.04 6.72 1.39
N SER A 42 -4.35 6.74 1.21
CA SER A 42 -5.21 7.84 1.65
C SER A 42 -5.97 7.44 2.91
N CYS A 43 -6.17 8.36 3.83
CA CYS A 43 -7.04 8.17 4.99
C CYS A 43 -8.40 8.83 4.75
N GLU A 44 -9.46 8.03 4.72
CA GLU A 44 -10.82 8.51 4.51
C GLU A 44 -11.35 9.31 5.72
N ASN A 45 -10.81 9.08 6.92
CA ASN A 45 -11.23 9.80 8.13
C ASN A 45 -10.72 11.25 8.20
N CYS A 46 -9.48 11.51 7.76
CA CYS A 46 -8.86 12.84 7.89
C CYS A 46 -8.44 13.48 6.57
N GLY A 47 -8.53 12.75 5.45
CA GLY A 47 -8.12 13.19 4.13
C GLY A 47 -6.60 13.19 3.89
N ASP A 48 -5.79 12.81 4.88
CA ASP A 48 -4.33 12.77 4.72
C ASP A 48 -3.91 11.64 3.77
N ALA A 49 -2.89 11.90 2.93
CA ALA A 49 -2.42 10.96 1.93
C ALA A 49 -0.90 10.83 1.93
N ALA A 50 -0.41 9.60 1.99
CA ALA A 50 1.01 9.27 1.98
C ALA A 50 1.41 8.63 0.65
N ASN A 51 2.45 9.17 0.01
CA ASN A 51 3.06 8.57 -1.18
C ASN A 51 4.12 7.54 -0.74
N LEU A 52 3.88 6.26 -1.03
CA LEU A 52 4.81 5.18 -0.69
C LEU A 52 5.85 4.92 -1.79
N GLY A 53 5.73 5.61 -2.93
CA GLY A 53 6.66 5.51 -4.04
C GLY A 53 6.17 4.59 -5.17
N PRO A 54 7.08 4.17 -6.05
CA PRO A 54 6.75 3.34 -7.21
C PRO A 54 6.20 1.97 -6.82
N LEU A 55 5.23 1.45 -7.59
CA LEU A 55 4.62 0.14 -7.35
C LEU A 55 5.65 -1.00 -7.21
N HIS A 56 6.64 -1.04 -8.08
CA HIS A 56 7.68 -2.09 -8.04
C HIS A 56 8.47 -2.08 -6.72
N SER A 57 8.79 -0.89 -6.18
CA SER A 57 9.50 -0.75 -4.91
C SER A 57 8.64 -1.17 -3.73
N VAL A 58 7.35 -0.82 -3.73
CA VAL A 58 6.40 -1.20 -2.67
C VAL A 58 6.17 -2.71 -2.67
N LEU A 59 6.05 -3.34 -3.85
CA LEU A 59 5.95 -4.79 -3.98
C LEU A 59 7.23 -5.49 -3.49
N ALA A 60 8.42 -5.00 -3.88
CA ALA A 60 9.70 -5.55 -3.43
C ALA A 60 9.88 -5.44 -1.90
N ALA A 61 9.51 -4.30 -1.31
CA ALA A 61 9.51 -4.12 0.14
C ALA A 61 8.49 -5.04 0.83
N GLY A 62 7.35 -5.29 0.17
CA GLY A 62 6.36 -6.27 0.60
C GLY A 62 6.95 -7.68 0.71
N SER A 63 7.68 -8.12 -0.31
CA SER A 63 8.35 -9.41 -0.34
C SER A 63 9.45 -9.53 0.72
N ALA A 64 10.23 -8.46 0.96
CA ALA A 64 11.27 -8.44 1.99
C ALA A 64 10.71 -8.42 3.43
N GLY A 65 9.51 -7.84 3.63
CA GLY A 65 8.86 -7.75 4.94
C GLY A 65 8.16 -9.01 5.42
N ALA A 66 7.91 -10.00 4.54
CA ALA A 66 7.32 -11.29 4.94
C ALA A 66 8.32 -12.21 5.68
N GLY A 67 9.61 -11.87 5.69
CA GLY A 67 10.67 -12.62 6.38
C GLY A 67 11.11 -12.07 7.74
N ARG A 68 10.52 -10.96 8.25
CA ARG A 68 10.88 -10.38 9.56
C ARG A 68 9.69 -10.27 10.52
N ARG A 69 9.10 -11.42 10.83
CA ARG A 69 8.43 -11.66 12.13
C ARG A 69 8.77 -13.09 12.57
N GLY A 70 10.01 -13.24 13.02
CA GLY A 70 10.55 -14.47 13.58
C GLY A 70 11.69 -14.10 14.50
N ARG A 71 11.34 -13.60 15.70
CA ARG A 71 12.06 -13.75 16.96
C ARG A 71 11.28 -13.05 18.06
#